data_AF-A0A9N9LRB3-F1
#
_entry.id   AF-A0A9N9LRB3-F1
#
_cell.length_a   1.000
_cell.length_b   1.000
_cell.length_c   1.000
_cell.angle_alpha   90.00
_cell.angle_beta   90.00
_cell.angle_gamma   90.00
#
_symmetry.space_group_name_H-M   'P 1'
#
loop_
_entity.id
_entity.type
_entity.pdbx_description
1 polymer ?
#
loop_
_entity_poly.entity_id
_entity_poly.type
_entity_poly.pdbx_seq_one_letter_code
_entity_poly.pdbx_strand_id
1 'polypeptide(L)'
;MPVSKDQKKGAAAKGKAGKQANSAAKSALKGAYANKVRKVRKSTTFHRPKTLQVSRNPKYPRKSIPHQPRLDEHKVIVHPLNTESAMKKIEENNTLVFIVDIKANKRQIKEALKKLYDIDTVKINTLIRPDGSKKAFARLTADVDALDIAATKLAIV
;
A
#
# COMPACT_ATOMS: atom_id res chain seq x y z
N MET A 1 -77.84 77.98 41.88
CA MET A 1 -77.05 76.73 42.07
C MET A 1 -78.03 75.59 41.84
N PRO A 2 -77.89 74.68 40.84
CA PRO A 2 -76.74 73.74 40.74
C PRO A 2 -76.37 73.19 39.31
N VAL A 3 -75.24 72.45 39.24
CA VAL A 3 -74.69 71.37 38.34
C VAL A 3 -74.74 71.24 36.78
N SER A 4 -73.56 70.81 36.25
CA SER A 4 -73.21 69.83 35.16
C SER A 4 -73.20 70.31 33.68
N LYS A 5 -72.25 69.95 32.77
CA LYS A 5 -71.70 68.64 32.34
C LYS A 5 -70.39 68.71 31.49
N ASP A 6 -69.58 67.63 31.55
CA ASP A 6 -68.81 66.88 30.50
C ASP A 6 -67.72 67.56 29.60
N GLN A 7 -66.61 66.96 29.11
CA GLN A 7 -66.29 65.56 28.70
C GLN A 7 -64.75 65.35 28.47
N LYS A 8 -64.28 64.08 28.52
CA LYS A 8 -62.88 63.57 28.45
C LYS A 8 -62.27 63.50 27.03
N LYS A 9 -60.94 63.67 26.90
CA LYS A 9 -60.10 63.36 25.71
C LYS A 9 -59.10 62.23 26.02
N GLY A 10 -59.10 61.16 25.22
CA GLY A 10 -58.25 59.96 25.39
C GLY A 10 -57.10 59.87 24.37
N ALA A 11 -55.96 59.33 24.80
CA ALA A 11 -54.72 59.18 24.03
C ALA A 11 -54.29 57.71 23.86
N ALA A 12 -53.59 57.48 22.74
CA ALA A 12 -52.60 56.42 22.43
C ALA A 12 -53.02 54.96 22.16
N ALA A 13 -53.02 54.59 20.87
CA ALA A 13 -52.81 53.21 20.39
C ALA A 13 -52.05 53.18 19.03
N LYS A 14 -50.79 53.64 19.00
CA LYS A 14 -49.91 53.62 17.80
C LYS A 14 -48.64 52.77 17.98
N GLY A 15 -48.70 51.67 18.74
CA GLY A 15 -47.51 50.87 19.09
C GLY A 15 -47.29 49.56 18.32
N LYS A 16 -48.35 48.94 17.76
CA LYS A 16 -48.29 47.59 17.16
C LYS A 16 -48.37 47.59 15.63
N ALA A 17 -49.20 48.44 15.03
CA ALA A 17 -49.40 48.51 13.58
C ALA A 17 -48.13 48.98 12.81
N GLY A 18 -47.39 49.95 13.34
CA GLY A 18 -46.15 50.45 12.70
C GLY A 18 -45.00 49.44 12.71
N LYS A 19 -44.89 48.61 13.76
CA LYS A 19 -43.87 47.55 13.82
C LYS A 19 -44.15 46.44 12.80
N GLN A 20 -45.42 46.10 12.64
CA GLN A 20 -45.87 45.07 11.69
C GLN A 20 -45.81 45.57 10.23
N ALA A 21 -46.14 46.84 9.98
CA ALA A 21 -45.97 47.46 8.67
C ALA A 21 -44.48 47.59 8.28
N ASN A 22 -43.63 48.01 9.21
CA ASN A 22 -42.18 48.12 8.95
C ASN A 22 -41.50 46.74 8.83
N SER A 23 -41.98 45.70 9.51
CA SER A 23 -41.48 44.33 9.32
C SER A 23 -41.95 43.74 7.99
N ALA A 24 -43.19 43.99 7.59
CA ALA A 24 -43.72 43.59 6.28
C ALA A 24 -42.98 44.29 5.14
N ALA A 25 -42.72 45.60 5.24
CA ALA A 25 -41.94 46.34 4.25
C ALA A 25 -40.49 45.83 4.12
N LYS A 26 -39.81 45.55 5.25
CA LYS A 26 -38.47 44.95 5.26
C LYS A 26 -38.44 43.53 4.67
N SER A 27 -39.52 42.78 4.84
CA SER A 27 -39.66 41.42 4.32
C SER A 27 -39.95 41.40 2.81
N ALA A 28 -40.76 42.36 2.32
CA ALA A 28 -41.03 42.55 0.91
C ALA A 28 -39.78 42.96 0.11
N LEU A 29 -38.95 43.86 0.67
CA LEU A 29 -37.68 44.30 0.08
C LEU A 29 -36.62 43.19 -0.03
N LYS A 30 -36.60 42.26 0.94
CA LYS A 30 -35.68 41.11 0.91
C LYS A 30 -36.03 40.10 -0.19
N GLY A 31 -37.27 40.08 -0.67
CA GLY A 31 -37.76 39.17 -1.70
C GLY A 31 -37.84 37.70 -1.23
N ALA A 32 -38.62 36.88 -1.94
CA ALA A 32 -38.88 35.48 -1.55
C ALA A 32 -37.64 34.57 -1.49
N TYR A 33 -36.52 35.01 -2.06
CA TYR A 33 -35.27 34.23 -2.14
C TYR A 33 -34.09 34.81 -1.33
N ALA A 34 -34.36 35.77 -0.43
CA ALA A 34 -33.34 36.49 0.34
C ALA A 34 -32.31 35.60 1.06
N ASN A 35 -32.76 34.43 1.52
CA ASN A 35 -31.97 33.52 2.35
C ASN A 35 -31.45 32.29 1.57
N LYS A 36 -31.46 32.32 0.23
CA LYS A 36 -31.04 31.18 -0.58
C LYS A 36 -29.52 31.15 -0.73
N VAL A 37 -28.83 30.54 0.23
CA VAL A 37 -27.38 30.33 0.20
C VAL A 37 -27.02 29.37 -0.94
N ARG A 38 -26.38 29.87 -2.00
CA ARG A 38 -25.85 29.05 -3.10
C ARG A 38 -24.43 28.59 -2.73
N LYS A 39 -24.08 27.35 -3.08
CA LYS A 39 -22.67 26.91 -3.04
C LYS A 39 -21.88 27.74 -4.06
N VAL A 40 -21.02 28.62 -3.57
CA VAL A 40 -20.13 29.44 -4.39
C VAL A 40 -19.09 28.53 -5.05
N ARG A 41 -19.14 28.42 -6.38
CA ARG A 41 -18.11 27.74 -7.18
C ARG A 41 -17.16 28.80 -7.71
N LYS A 42 -15.88 28.69 -7.36
CA LYS A 42 -14.83 29.63 -7.80
C LYS A 42 -14.22 29.24 -9.16
N SER A 43 -14.42 28.01 -9.62
CA SER A 43 -13.98 27.54 -10.94
C SER A 43 -15.08 27.73 -11.97
N THR A 44 -14.69 28.14 -13.18
CA THR A 44 -15.57 28.18 -14.37
C THR A 44 -15.83 26.78 -14.93
N THR A 45 -14.93 25.84 -14.63
CA THR A 45 -15.02 24.44 -15.07
C THR A 45 -15.76 23.59 -14.04
N PHE A 46 -16.67 22.74 -14.50
CA PHE A 46 -17.37 21.76 -13.67
C PHE A 46 -16.54 20.48 -13.53
N HIS A 47 -16.18 20.11 -12.30
CA HIS A 47 -15.50 18.85 -12.00
C HIS A 47 -16.49 17.84 -11.41
N ARG A 48 -16.37 16.58 -11.84
CA ARG A 48 -17.12 15.48 -11.23
C ARG A 48 -16.76 15.42 -9.73
N PRO A 49 -17.75 15.43 -8.82
CA PRO A 49 -17.46 15.29 -7.39
C PRO A 49 -16.82 13.93 -7.13
N LYS A 50 -15.87 13.89 -6.20
CA LYS A 50 -15.29 12.63 -5.74
C LYS A 50 -16.41 11.83 -5.08
N THR A 51 -16.69 10.65 -5.64
CA THR A 51 -17.66 9.70 -5.11
C THR A 51 -16.92 8.60 -4.38
N LEU A 52 -17.60 7.94 -3.43
CA LEU A 52 -17.06 6.74 -2.78
C LEU A 52 -16.84 5.65 -3.84
N GLN A 53 -15.64 5.06 -3.86
CA GLN A 53 -15.29 3.91 -4.70
C GLN A 53 -15.11 2.70 -3.77
N VAL A 54 -16.07 1.77 -3.81
CA VAL A 54 -16.00 0.54 -3.00
C VAL A 54 -14.95 -0.40 -3.59
N SER A 55 -14.25 -1.16 -2.74
CA SER A 55 -13.37 -2.24 -3.17
C SER A 55 -14.17 -3.36 -3.86
N ARG A 56 -13.51 -4.12 -4.74
CA ARG A 56 -14.17 -5.25 -5.41
C ARG A 56 -14.42 -6.38 -4.40
N ASN A 57 -15.68 -6.69 -4.14
CA ASN A 57 -16.10 -7.84 -3.32
C ASN A 57 -16.85 -8.86 -4.18
N PRO A 58 -16.16 -9.85 -4.79
CA PRO A 58 -16.81 -10.85 -5.65
C PRO A 58 -17.66 -11.82 -4.81
N LYS A 59 -18.85 -12.17 -5.29
CA LYS A 59 -19.78 -13.07 -4.58
C LYS A 59 -19.28 -14.52 -4.47
N TYR A 60 -18.38 -14.92 -5.37
CA TYR A 60 -17.78 -16.25 -5.40
C TYR A 60 -16.29 -16.14 -5.77
N PRO A 61 -15.44 -17.08 -5.29
CA PRO A 61 -14.03 -17.08 -5.65
C PRO A 61 -13.88 -17.45 -7.14
N ARG A 62 -12.99 -16.76 -7.86
CA ARG A 62 -12.74 -17.02 -9.29
C ARG A 62 -12.00 -18.32 -9.56
N LYS A 63 -11.33 -18.86 -8.55
CA LYS A 63 -10.62 -20.15 -8.59
C LYS A 63 -11.02 -20.91 -7.33
N SER A 64 -11.32 -22.20 -7.48
CA SER A 64 -11.68 -23.07 -6.37
C SER A 64 -10.49 -23.31 -5.43
N ILE A 65 -9.28 -23.44 -5.97
CA ILE A 65 -8.06 -23.79 -5.22
C ILE A 65 -6.95 -22.76 -5.50
N PRO A 66 -6.21 -22.30 -4.48
CA PRO A 66 -5.04 -21.46 -4.67
C PRO A 66 -3.90 -22.23 -5.35
N HIS A 67 -3.07 -21.50 -6.11
CA HIS A 67 -1.94 -22.10 -6.80
C HIS A 67 -0.72 -22.23 -5.86
N GLN A 68 -0.11 -23.42 -5.83
CA GLN A 68 1.09 -23.70 -5.01
C GLN A 68 2.35 -23.01 -5.55
N PRO A 69 3.36 -22.70 -4.72
CA PRO A 69 4.61 -22.13 -5.20
C PRO A 69 5.30 -23.10 -6.19
N ARG A 70 5.57 -22.61 -7.41
CA ARG A 70 6.23 -23.38 -8.50
C ARG A 70 7.75 -23.42 -8.41
N LEU A 71 8.32 -22.56 -7.57
CA LEU A 71 9.75 -22.33 -7.41
C LEU A 71 10.05 -22.44 -5.91
N ASP A 72 10.12 -23.68 -5.45
CA ASP A 72 10.51 -24.08 -4.11
C ASP A 72 12.05 -24.15 -3.98
N GLU A 73 12.52 -24.31 -2.76
CA GLU A 73 13.94 -24.28 -2.41
C GLU A 73 14.76 -25.31 -3.20
N HIS A 74 14.22 -26.54 -3.35
CA HIS A 74 14.85 -27.63 -4.10
C HIS A 74 14.93 -27.39 -5.61
N LYS A 75 14.08 -26.52 -6.13
CA LYS A 75 14.14 -26.12 -7.54
C LYS A 75 15.00 -24.90 -7.76
N VAL A 76 15.11 -24.02 -6.76
CA VAL A 76 16.02 -22.87 -6.80
C VAL A 76 17.47 -23.35 -6.88
N ILE A 77 17.85 -24.33 -6.06
CA ILE A 77 19.20 -24.91 -6.04
C ILE A 77 19.14 -26.26 -6.73
N VAL A 78 19.74 -26.38 -7.92
CA VAL A 78 19.67 -27.61 -8.71
C VAL A 78 20.72 -28.61 -8.23
N HIS A 79 21.99 -28.19 -8.22
CA HIS A 79 23.11 -29.01 -7.75
C HIS A 79 24.34 -28.13 -7.46
N PRO A 80 25.23 -28.55 -6.56
CA PRO A 80 26.54 -27.93 -6.41
C PRO A 80 27.44 -28.20 -7.62
N LEU A 81 28.44 -27.35 -7.83
CA LEU A 81 29.37 -27.45 -8.95
C LEU A 81 30.75 -27.89 -8.47
N ASN A 82 31.25 -29.00 -9.02
CA ASN A 82 32.45 -29.73 -8.55
C ASN A 82 33.68 -29.57 -9.47
N THR A 83 33.74 -28.51 -10.29
CA THR A 83 34.92 -28.26 -11.15
C THR A 83 36.12 -27.79 -10.34
N GLU A 84 37.33 -28.01 -10.83
CA GLU A 84 38.59 -27.51 -10.23
C GLU A 84 38.51 -26.02 -9.84
N SER A 85 37.98 -25.19 -10.73
CA SER A 85 37.82 -23.74 -10.48
C SER A 85 36.85 -23.42 -9.32
N ALA A 86 35.89 -24.31 -9.04
CA ALA A 86 34.97 -24.19 -7.93
C ALA A 86 35.58 -24.74 -6.64
N MET A 87 36.29 -25.86 -6.70
CA MET A 87 37.03 -26.41 -5.54
C MET A 87 38.03 -25.37 -5.00
N LYS A 88 38.76 -24.71 -5.90
CA LYS A 88 39.65 -23.59 -5.54
C LYS A 88 38.92 -22.42 -4.85
N LYS A 89 37.66 -22.14 -5.20
CA LYS A 89 36.85 -21.09 -4.56
C LYS A 89 36.37 -21.49 -3.16
N ILE A 90 36.13 -22.78 -2.95
CA ILE A 90 35.75 -23.34 -1.64
C ILE A 90 36.93 -23.18 -0.69
N GLU A 91 38.13 -23.59 -1.10
CA GLU A 91 39.36 -23.53 -0.31
C GLU A 91 39.83 -22.09 -0.02
N GLU A 92 40.03 -21.26 -1.05
CA GLU A 92 40.70 -19.96 -0.86
C GLU A 92 39.78 -18.85 -0.36
N ASN A 93 38.50 -18.89 -0.76
CA ASN A 93 37.60 -17.75 -0.65
C ASN A 93 36.36 -18.01 0.20
N ASN A 94 36.29 -19.17 0.87
CA ASN A 94 35.14 -19.62 1.65
C ASN A 94 33.81 -19.44 0.87
N THR A 95 33.81 -19.88 -0.40
CA THR A 95 32.71 -19.63 -1.34
C THR A 95 32.26 -20.92 -2.01
N LEU A 96 31.00 -21.29 -1.80
CA LEU A 96 30.35 -22.42 -2.47
C LEU A 96 29.81 -22.01 -3.84
N VAL A 97 29.87 -22.93 -4.80
CA VAL A 97 29.41 -22.68 -6.17
C VAL A 97 28.26 -23.63 -6.51
N PHE A 98 27.13 -23.07 -6.94
CA PHE A 98 25.93 -23.81 -7.27
C PHE A 98 25.47 -23.55 -8.71
N ILE A 99 24.78 -24.53 -9.28
CA ILE A 99 23.89 -24.36 -10.41
C ILE A 99 22.50 -24.10 -9.85
N VAL A 100 21.88 -23.02 -10.31
CA VAL A 100 20.59 -22.54 -9.84
C VAL A 100 19.64 -22.28 -11.01
N ASP A 101 18.34 -22.20 -10.73
CA ASP A 101 17.33 -21.89 -11.73
C ASP A 101 17.51 -20.47 -12.31
N ILE A 102 17.25 -20.33 -13.61
CA ILE A 102 17.41 -19.08 -14.37
C ILE A 102 16.49 -17.96 -13.85
N LYS A 103 15.34 -18.32 -13.27
CA LYS A 103 14.36 -17.37 -12.72
C LYS A 103 14.65 -16.98 -11.28
N ALA A 104 15.53 -17.72 -10.58
CA ALA A 104 15.83 -17.46 -9.18
C ALA A 104 16.59 -16.14 -8.98
N ASN A 105 16.14 -15.30 -8.04
CA ASN A 105 16.84 -14.07 -7.66
C ASN A 105 17.86 -14.34 -6.53
N LYS A 106 18.75 -13.39 -6.27
CA LYS A 106 19.80 -13.54 -5.24
C LYS A 106 19.24 -13.72 -3.81
N ARG A 107 18.07 -13.15 -3.50
CA ARG A 107 17.43 -13.25 -2.19
C ARG A 107 16.85 -14.64 -1.96
N GLN A 108 16.18 -15.18 -2.98
CA GLN A 108 15.66 -16.55 -3.03
C GLN A 108 16.77 -17.58 -2.90
N ILE A 109 17.91 -17.38 -3.58
CA ILE A 109 19.05 -18.29 -3.45
C ILE A 109 19.61 -18.26 -2.03
N LYS A 110 19.71 -17.08 -1.41
CA LYS A 110 20.14 -16.95 -0.01
C LYS A 110 19.20 -17.67 0.95
N GLU A 111 17.89 -17.46 0.78
CA GLU A 111 16.87 -18.14 1.60
C GLU A 111 16.86 -19.65 1.39
N ALA A 112 17.02 -20.13 0.15
CA ALA A 112 17.06 -21.55 -0.16
C ALA A 112 18.31 -22.23 0.43
N LEU A 113 19.49 -21.59 0.35
CA LEU A 113 20.72 -22.11 0.95
C LEU A 113 20.59 -22.21 2.48
N LYS A 114 19.98 -21.19 3.10
CA LYS A 114 19.71 -21.19 4.54
C LYS A 114 18.74 -22.30 4.92
N LYS A 115 17.64 -22.50 4.17
CA LYS A 115 16.64 -23.53 4.51
C LYS A 115 17.13 -24.95 4.29
N LEU A 116 17.83 -25.22 3.18
CA LEU A 116 18.23 -26.58 2.82
C LEU A 116 19.45 -27.06 3.60
N TYR A 117 20.42 -26.18 3.78
CA TYR A 117 21.73 -26.56 4.29
C TYR A 117 22.13 -25.80 5.56
N ASP A 118 21.25 -24.96 6.11
CA ASP A 118 21.54 -24.09 7.26
C ASP A 118 22.81 -23.27 7.05
N ILE A 119 22.91 -22.69 5.85
CA ILE A 119 24.05 -21.91 5.41
C ILE A 119 23.70 -20.42 5.45
N ASP A 120 24.47 -19.65 6.24
CA ASP A 120 24.41 -18.20 6.20
C ASP A 120 25.43 -17.60 5.23
N THR A 121 24.92 -16.86 4.24
CA THR A 121 25.75 -16.23 3.20
C THR A 121 25.89 -14.73 3.42
N VAL A 122 27.11 -14.22 3.26
CA VAL A 122 27.42 -12.78 3.27
C VAL A 122 26.92 -12.14 1.98
N LYS A 123 27.34 -12.69 0.84
CA LYS A 123 26.99 -12.18 -0.49
C LYS A 123 26.82 -13.29 -1.51
N ILE A 124 25.93 -13.05 -2.47
CA ILE A 124 25.69 -13.94 -3.60
C ILE A 124 25.95 -13.21 -4.91
N ASN A 125 26.82 -13.78 -5.73
CA ASN A 125 27.10 -13.34 -7.09
C ASN A 125 26.51 -14.37 -8.06
N THR A 126 25.88 -13.92 -9.14
CA THR A 126 25.24 -14.82 -10.11
C THR A 126 25.65 -14.43 -11.52
N LEU A 127 25.83 -15.42 -12.40
CA LEU A 127 25.94 -15.22 -13.85
C LEU A 127 25.11 -16.28 -14.59
N ILE A 128 24.75 -16.02 -15.83
CA ILE A 128 24.17 -17.02 -16.73
C ILE A 128 25.32 -17.60 -17.56
N ARG A 129 25.45 -18.92 -17.61
CA ARG A 129 26.42 -19.63 -18.45
C ARG A 129 25.92 -19.66 -19.90
N PRO A 130 26.81 -19.80 -20.90
CA PRO A 130 26.41 -20.03 -22.29
C PRO A 130 25.51 -21.27 -22.46
N ASP A 131 25.64 -22.27 -21.58
CA ASP A 131 24.80 -23.48 -21.53
C ASP A 131 23.34 -23.19 -21.10
N GLY A 132 23.01 -21.93 -20.79
CA GLY A 132 21.69 -21.51 -20.35
C GLY A 132 21.42 -21.69 -18.85
N SER A 133 22.30 -22.36 -18.10
CA SER A 133 22.14 -22.50 -16.64
C SER A 133 22.69 -21.29 -15.87
N LYS A 134 22.09 -20.95 -14.73
CA LYS A 134 22.61 -19.88 -13.87
C LYS A 134 23.65 -20.44 -12.88
N LYS A 135 24.80 -19.80 -12.75
CA LYS A 135 25.86 -20.08 -11.76
C LYS A 135 25.69 -19.11 -10.61
N ALA A 136 25.69 -19.61 -9.39
CA ALA A 136 25.71 -18.80 -8.18
C ALA A 136 27.00 -19.06 -7.39
N PHE A 137 27.68 -17.98 -7.02
CA PHE A 137 28.78 -17.99 -6.06
C PHE A 137 28.23 -17.47 -4.73
N ALA A 138 28.19 -18.33 -3.72
CA ALA A 138 27.68 -18.04 -2.39
C ALA A 138 28.86 -17.94 -1.42
N ARG A 139 29.22 -16.71 -1.03
CA ARG A 139 30.26 -16.50 -0.01
C ARG A 139 29.64 -16.67 1.37
N LEU A 140 30.22 -17.55 2.17
CA LEU A 140 29.79 -17.86 3.54
C LEU A 140 30.24 -16.78 4.53
N THR A 141 29.66 -16.80 5.71
CA THR A 141 30.18 -16.05 6.87
C THR A 141 31.51 -16.66 7.34
N ALA A 142 32.31 -15.88 8.06
CA ALA A 142 33.61 -16.35 8.56
C ALA A 142 33.48 -17.41 9.66
N ASP A 143 32.29 -17.53 10.27
CA ASP A 143 32.02 -18.45 11.37
C ASP A 143 31.89 -19.91 10.91
N VAL A 144 31.67 -20.13 9.60
CA VAL A 144 31.46 -21.46 9.03
C VAL A 144 32.40 -21.68 7.85
N ASP A 145 33.06 -22.84 7.84
CA ASP A 145 33.98 -23.22 6.77
C ASP A 145 33.24 -23.91 5.61
N ALA A 146 33.53 -23.47 4.38
CA ALA A 146 32.97 -24.04 3.16
C ALA A 146 33.39 -25.50 2.96
N LEU A 147 34.62 -25.87 3.36
CA LEU A 147 35.14 -27.22 3.19
C LEU A 147 34.34 -28.23 4.01
N ASP A 148 34.06 -27.91 5.27
CA ASP A 148 33.28 -28.76 6.16
C ASP A 148 31.85 -28.96 5.63
N ILE A 149 31.17 -27.88 5.21
CA ILE A 149 29.84 -27.98 4.59
C ILE A 149 29.87 -28.82 3.31
N ALA A 150 30.91 -28.65 2.48
CA ALA A 150 31.03 -29.35 1.21
C ALA A 150 31.23 -30.86 1.39
N ALA A 151 31.96 -31.28 2.41
CA ALA A 151 32.13 -32.68 2.76
C ALA A 151 30.89 -33.28 3.43
N THR A 152 30.35 -32.60 4.45
CA THR A 152 29.29 -33.15 5.32
C THR A 152 27.90 -33.09 4.71
N LYS A 153 27.50 -31.93 4.17
CA LYS A 153 26.12 -31.67 3.73
C LYS A 153 25.93 -31.88 2.24
N LEU A 154 26.97 -31.66 1.45
CA LEU A 154 26.87 -31.66 -0.02
C LEU A 154 27.58 -32.84 -0.69
N ALA A 155 28.49 -33.53 0.02
CA ALA A 155 29.27 -34.67 -0.47
C ALA A 155 29.97 -34.41 -1.82
N ILE A 156 30.64 -33.26 -1.95
CA ILE A 156 31.32 -32.84 -3.20
C ILE A 156 32.85 -32.95 -3.10
N VAL A 157 33.37 -33.01 -1.87
CA VAL A 157 34.79 -33.12 -1.53
C VAL A 157 35.09 -34.55 -1.12
#